data_AF-A0A821XSC4-F1
#
_entry.id   AF-A0A821XSC4-F1
#
_cell.length_a   1.000
_cell.length_b   1.000
_cell.length_c   1.000
_cell.angle_alpha   90.00
_cell.angle_beta   90.00
_cell.angle_gamma   90.00
#
_symmetry.space_group_name_H-M   'P 1'
#
loop_
_entity.id
_entity.type
_entity.pdbx_description
1 polymer ?
#
loop_
_entity_poly.entity_id
_entity_poly.type
_entity_poly.pdbx_seq_one_letter_code
_entity_poly.pdbx_strand_id
1 'polypeptide(L)'
;MNTFKTNVETFRCTIYSTIRSNIGVEECAHKLLNMNLDPEQEKELCQIILDKCAKERRYKQFFSLLGQHFCSLKKEYVEYFEEIFQDQYKIIHRLEYIDLRKVLRCIRLTKEDTTSSSRIYIINLFLELTELLGLNKLNNRLTDPTLTD
;
A
#
# COMPACT_ATOMS: atom_id res chain seq x y z
N MET A 1 -12.10 -26.72 15.50
CA MET A 1 -11.05 -25.68 15.53
C MET A 1 -10.02 -25.76 14.39
N ASN A 2 -10.07 -26.76 13.47
CA ASN A 2 -9.03 -26.95 12.44
C ASN A 2 -9.43 -26.63 10.98
N THR A 3 -10.69 -26.29 10.67
CA THR A 3 -11.12 -26.05 9.27
C THR A 3 -10.95 -24.61 8.81
N PHE A 4 -11.14 -23.62 9.70
CA PHE A 4 -10.96 -22.19 9.38
C PHE A 4 -9.49 -21.82 9.13
N LYS A 5 -8.55 -22.36 9.94
CA LYS A 5 -7.10 -22.14 9.74
C LYS A 5 -6.60 -22.66 8.40
N THR A 6 -7.05 -23.85 8.00
CA THR A 6 -6.65 -24.49 6.73
C THR A 6 -7.13 -23.71 5.51
N ASN A 7 -8.28 -23.04 5.60
CA ASN A 7 -8.80 -22.22 4.50
C ASN A 7 -7.99 -20.92 4.31
N VAL A 8 -7.63 -20.25 5.42
CA VAL A 8 -6.79 -19.03 5.39
C VAL A 8 -5.36 -19.34 4.91
N GLU A 9 -4.76 -20.44 5.35
CA GLU A 9 -3.44 -20.86 4.86
C GLU A 9 -3.45 -21.21 3.38
N THR A 10 -4.51 -21.87 2.90
CA THR A 10 -4.69 -22.18 1.47
C THR A 10 -4.87 -20.90 0.65
N PHE A 11 -5.65 -19.95 1.14
CA PHE A 11 -5.84 -18.63 0.53
C PHE A 11 -4.51 -17.87 0.37
N ARG A 12 -3.72 -17.78 1.45
CA ARG A 12 -2.39 -17.16 1.43
C ARG A 12 -1.46 -17.86 0.43
N CYS A 13 -1.40 -19.20 0.46
CA CYS A 13 -0.57 -19.98 -0.45
C CYS A 13 -0.94 -19.75 -1.93
N THR A 14 -2.23 -19.62 -2.25
CA THR A 14 -2.69 -19.35 -3.61
C THR A 14 -2.31 -17.95 -4.06
N ILE A 15 -2.47 -16.92 -3.21
CA ILE A 15 -2.03 -15.54 -3.53
C ILE A 15 -0.53 -15.51 -3.75
N TYR A 16 0.27 -16.10 -2.85
CA TYR A 16 1.72 -16.14 -2.98
C TYR A 16 2.17 -16.87 -4.25
N SER A 17 1.50 -17.97 -4.62
CA SER A 17 1.81 -18.72 -5.83
C SER A 17 1.47 -17.92 -7.09
N THR A 18 0.32 -17.22 -7.08
CA THR A 18 -0.12 -16.37 -8.19
C THR A 18 0.83 -15.20 -8.41
N ILE A 19 1.26 -14.53 -7.33
CA ILE A 19 2.27 -13.45 -7.40
C ILE A 19 3.65 -13.99 -7.83
N ARG A 20 4.04 -15.19 -7.37
CA ARG A 20 5.33 -15.81 -7.73
C ARG A 20 5.39 -16.31 -9.17
N SER A 21 4.25 -16.58 -9.80
CA SER A 21 4.18 -17.16 -11.14
C SER A 21 4.76 -16.26 -12.26
N ASN A 22 5.22 -15.06 -11.93
CA ASN A 22 5.92 -14.12 -12.82
C ASN A 22 5.09 -13.77 -14.08
N ILE A 23 3.77 -13.85 -13.94
CA ILE A 23 2.78 -13.41 -14.92
C ILE A 23 2.66 -11.87 -14.91
N GLY A 24 2.14 -11.29 -15.99
CA GLY A 24 1.89 -9.86 -16.07
C GLY A 24 0.89 -9.38 -15.02
N VAL A 25 0.91 -8.07 -14.70
CA VAL A 25 0.04 -7.46 -13.69
C VAL A 25 -1.43 -7.73 -13.97
N GLU A 26 -1.86 -7.53 -15.22
CA GLU A 26 -3.24 -7.77 -15.68
C GLU A 26 -3.69 -9.23 -15.46
N GLU A 27 -2.83 -10.19 -15.80
CA GLU A 27 -3.15 -11.61 -15.64
C GLU A 27 -3.17 -12.02 -14.16
N CYS A 28 -2.30 -11.42 -13.34
CA CYS A 28 -2.30 -11.60 -11.90
C CYS A 28 -3.59 -11.08 -11.27
N ALA A 29 -3.97 -9.83 -11.60
CA ALA A 29 -5.19 -9.22 -11.12
C ALA A 29 -6.42 -10.03 -11.54
N HIS A 30 -6.50 -10.44 -12.81
CA HIS A 30 -7.60 -11.27 -13.31
C HIS A 30 -7.71 -12.61 -12.56
N LYS A 31 -6.61 -13.30 -12.30
CA LYS A 31 -6.62 -14.55 -11.52
C LYS A 31 -7.10 -14.34 -10.09
N LEU A 32 -6.67 -13.26 -9.44
CA LEU A 32 -7.06 -12.93 -8.07
C LEU A 32 -8.54 -12.55 -7.98
N LEU A 33 -9.07 -11.81 -8.95
CA LEU A 33 -10.49 -11.41 -8.99
C LEU A 33 -11.44 -12.60 -9.22
N ASN A 34 -11.01 -13.62 -9.96
CA ASN A 34 -11.80 -14.83 -10.19
C ASN A 34 -11.97 -15.71 -8.94
N MET A 35 -11.35 -15.36 -7.82
CA MET A 35 -11.47 -16.11 -6.56
C MET A 35 -12.73 -15.74 -5.75
N ASN A 36 -13.52 -14.75 -6.18
CA ASN A 36 -14.75 -14.29 -5.50
C ASN A 36 -14.54 -14.02 -4.00
N LEU A 37 -13.60 -13.12 -3.71
CA LEU A 37 -13.21 -12.78 -2.33
C LEU A 37 -14.30 -12.00 -1.61
N ASP A 38 -14.47 -12.28 -0.32
CA ASP A 38 -15.25 -11.42 0.57
C ASP A 38 -14.44 -10.15 0.97
N PRO A 39 -15.08 -9.11 1.56
CA PRO A 39 -14.39 -7.87 1.90
C PRO A 39 -13.20 -8.03 2.86
N GLU A 40 -13.26 -9.00 3.80
CA GLU A 40 -12.15 -9.24 4.73
C GLU A 40 -10.96 -9.88 4.00
N GLN A 41 -11.22 -10.79 3.06
CA GLN A 41 -10.22 -11.40 2.19
C GLN A 41 -9.63 -10.40 1.19
N GLU A 42 -10.42 -9.46 0.66
CA GLU A 42 -9.93 -8.37 -0.18
C GLU A 42 -8.92 -7.48 0.56
N LYS A 43 -9.21 -7.15 1.83
CA LYS A 43 -8.28 -6.40 2.69
C LYS A 43 -7.02 -7.22 3.01
N GLU A 44 -7.18 -8.50 3.33
CA GLU A 44 -6.04 -9.39 3.58
C GLU A 44 -5.15 -9.55 2.33
N LEU A 45 -5.75 -9.62 1.14
CA LEU A 45 -5.02 -9.62 -0.13
C LEU A 45 -4.13 -8.37 -0.26
N CYS A 46 -4.66 -7.18 0.04
CA CYS A 46 -3.89 -5.94 0.00
C CYS A 46 -2.69 -5.98 0.96
N GLN A 47 -2.89 -6.53 2.17
CA GLN A 47 -1.81 -6.71 3.14
C GLN A 47 -0.75 -7.69 2.62
N ILE A 48 -1.16 -8.82 2.03
CA ILE A 48 -0.22 -9.82 1.48
C ILE A 48 0.62 -9.23 0.35
N ILE A 49 0.01 -8.44 -0.55
CA ILE A 49 0.73 -7.75 -1.63
C ILE A 49 1.82 -6.84 -1.07
N LEU A 50 1.50 -6.02 -0.06
CA LEU A 50 2.45 -5.11 0.57
C LEU A 50 3.53 -5.83 1.38
N ASP A 51 3.17 -6.81 2.20
CA ASP A 51 4.11 -7.62 2.96
C ASP A 51 5.09 -8.34 2.03
N LYS A 52 4.61 -8.82 0.89
CA LYS A 52 5.45 -9.47 -0.10
C LYS A 52 6.40 -8.46 -0.73
N CYS A 53 5.92 -7.30 -1.13
CA CYS A 53 6.75 -6.20 -1.65
C CYS A 53 7.85 -5.80 -0.66
N ALA A 54 7.51 -5.65 0.62
CA ALA A 54 8.44 -5.24 1.69
C ALA A 54 9.56 -6.27 1.95
N LYS A 55 9.31 -7.56 1.68
CA LYS A 55 10.29 -8.64 1.84
C LYS A 55 11.21 -8.80 0.63
N GLU A 56 10.94 -8.15 -0.50
CA GLU A 56 11.80 -8.23 -1.68
C GLU A 56 13.08 -7.41 -1.46
N ARG A 57 14.23 -7.95 -1.90
CA ARG A 57 15.53 -7.30 -1.75
C ARG A 57 15.64 -5.96 -2.50
N ARG A 58 14.86 -5.82 -3.56
CA ARG A 58 14.76 -4.60 -4.37
C ARG A 58 13.30 -4.38 -4.69
N TYR A 59 12.90 -3.11 -4.71
CA TYR A 59 11.59 -2.72 -5.16
C TYR A 59 11.31 -3.24 -6.58
N LYS A 60 10.12 -3.79 -6.77
CA LYS A 60 9.63 -4.24 -8.07
C LYS A 60 8.37 -3.45 -8.40
N GLN A 61 8.42 -2.68 -9.49
CA GLN A 61 7.30 -1.88 -9.99
C GLN A 61 5.99 -2.70 -10.14
N PHE A 62 6.11 -4.01 -10.35
CA PHE A 62 5.00 -4.96 -10.36
C PHE A 62 3.99 -4.76 -9.20
N PHE A 63 4.45 -4.61 -7.96
CA PHE A 63 3.55 -4.50 -6.80
C PHE A 63 2.75 -3.21 -6.81
N SER A 64 3.38 -2.12 -7.23
CA SER A 64 2.73 -0.80 -7.33
C SER A 64 1.72 -0.74 -8.46
N LEU A 65 2.04 -1.35 -9.60
CA LEU A 65 1.09 -1.48 -10.71
C LEU A 65 -0.08 -2.39 -10.35
N LEU A 66 0.17 -3.47 -9.60
CA LEU A 66 -0.90 -4.36 -9.12
C LEU A 66 -1.82 -3.65 -8.13
N GLY A 67 -1.26 -2.92 -7.16
CA GLY A 67 -2.05 -2.10 -6.24
C GLY A 67 -2.83 -1.01 -6.96
N GLN A 68 -2.20 -0.30 -7.91
CA GLN A 68 -2.87 0.69 -8.75
C GLN A 68 -4.05 0.09 -9.54
N HIS A 69 -3.85 -1.11 -10.12
CA HIS A 69 -4.90 -1.81 -10.84
C HIS A 69 -6.09 -2.08 -9.92
N PHE A 70 -5.89 -2.64 -8.72
CA PHE A 70 -6.98 -2.84 -7.75
C PHE A 70 -7.67 -1.53 -7.34
N CYS A 71 -6.91 -0.48 -7.04
CA CYS A 71 -7.46 0.84 -6.71
C CYS A 71 -8.29 1.45 -7.85
N SER A 72 -8.00 1.11 -9.11
CA SER A 72 -8.77 1.58 -10.26
C SER A 72 -10.07 0.80 -10.50
N LEU A 73 -10.21 -0.39 -9.92
CA LEU A 73 -11.39 -1.25 -10.09
C LEU A 73 -12.51 -0.93 -9.11
N LYS A 74 -12.19 -0.77 -7.83
CA LYS A 74 -13.14 -0.48 -6.75
C LYS A 74 -12.54 0.52 -5.77
N LYS A 75 -13.37 1.46 -5.27
CA LYS A 75 -12.92 2.50 -4.33
C LYS A 75 -12.54 1.89 -2.98
N GLU A 76 -13.15 0.78 -2.62
CA GLU A 76 -12.90 0.00 -1.41
C GLU A 76 -11.42 -0.41 -1.29
N TYR A 77 -10.75 -0.74 -2.41
CA TYR A 77 -9.32 -1.04 -2.39
C TYR A 77 -8.47 0.17 -2.02
N VAL A 78 -8.87 1.38 -2.41
CA VAL A 78 -8.20 2.62 -1.99
C VAL A 78 -8.28 2.74 -0.47
N GLU A 79 -9.46 2.53 0.10
CA GLU A 79 -9.69 2.59 1.55
C GLU A 79 -8.87 1.53 2.30
N TYR A 80 -8.78 0.30 1.77
CA TYR A 80 -7.94 -0.76 2.35
C TYR A 80 -6.45 -0.41 2.33
N PHE A 81 -5.91 0.08 1.20
CA PHE A 81 -4.50 0.46 1.11
C PHE A 81 -4.17 1.67 2.00
N GLU A 82 -5.09 2.64 2.13
CA GLU A 82 -4.94 3.76 3.05
C GLU A 82 -4.89 3.32 4.51
N GLU A 83 -5.75 2.39 4.91
CA GLU A 83 -5.76 1.84 6.27
C GLU A 83 -4.46 1.08 6.57
N ILE A 84 -4.02 0.22 5.65
CA ILE A 84 -2.76 -0.53 5.82
C ILE A 84 -1.57 0.43 5.92
N PHE A 85 -1.53 1.47 5.09
CA PHE A 85 -0.46 2.47 5.18
C PHE A 85 -0.44 3.15 6.55
N GLN A 86 -1.61 3.56 7.06
CA GLN A 86 -1.70 4.18 8.39
C GLN A 86 -1.19 3.24 9.47
N ASP A 87 -1.53 1.96 9.41
CA ASP A 87 -1.08 0.98 10.40
C ASP A 87 0.43 0.71 10.32
N GLN A 88 1.00 0.62 9.12
CA GLN A 88 2.46 0.53 8.95
C GLN A 88 3.16 1.80 9.44
N TYR A 89 2.59 2.98 9.18
CA TYR A 89 3.11 4.24 9.67
C TYR A 89 3.01 4.33 11.20
N LYS A 90 1.91 3.87 11.82
CA LYS A 90 1.74 3.75 13.28
C LYS A 90 2.80 2.88 13.93
N ILE A 91 3.18 1.78 13.28
CA ILE A 91 4.24 0.88 13.75
C ILE A 91 5.60 1.60 13.69
N ILE A 92 5.84 2.38 12.64
CA ILE A 92 7.06 3.18 12.47
C ILE A 92 7.06 4.39 13.43
N HIS A 93 5.89 4.92 13.78
CA HIS A 93 5.71 6.07 14.66
C HIS A 93 4.30 6.13 15.26
N ARG A 94 4.16 6.23 16.59
CA ARG A 94 2.86 6.33 17.27
C ARG A 94 2.07 7.57 16.82
N LEU A 95 1.07 7.46 15.93
CA LEU A 95 -0.06 8.42 15.82
C LEU A 95 -1.17 7.99 14.82
N GLU A 96 -2.39 8.49 15.06
CA GLU A 96 -3.68 8.10 14.46
C GLU A 96 -4.12 8.87 13.17
N TYR A 97 -4.81 8.12 12.27
CA TYR A 97 -5.99 8.42 11.39
C TYR A 97 -5.93 9.12 9.97
N ILE A 98 -6.44 8.35 8.96
CA ILE A 98 -7.24 8.54 7.69
C ILE A 98 -6.55 8.76 6.27
N ASP A 99 -7.34 8.75 5.14
CA ASP A 99 -7.32 9.23 3.68
C ASP A 99 -5.98 9.54 2.96
N LEU A 100 -5.84 9.44 1.63
CA LEU A 100 -4.60 9.74 0.86
C LEU A 100 -3.96 11.11 1.14
N ARG A 101 -4.76 12.10 1.53
CA ARG A 101 -4.32 13.40 2.11
C ARG A 101 -3.80 13.23 3.55
N LYS A 102 -4.50 12.46 4.37
CA LYS A 102 -4.20 12.08 5.75
C LYS A 102 -3.03 11.04 5.87
N VAL A 103 -2.69 10.32 4.79
CA VAL A 103 -1.48 9.48 4.62
C VAL A 103 -0.20 10.33 4.63
N LEU A 104 -0.20 11.51 3.99
CA LEU A 104 0.89 12.47 4.17
C LEU A 104 0.67 13.38 5.39
N ARG A 105 -0.58 13.61 5.84
CA ARG A 105 -0.88 14.42 7.04
C ARG A 105 -0.53 13.74 8.36
N CYS A 106 -0.45 12.41 8.40
CA CYS A 106 0.09 11.68 9.55
C CYS A 106 1.59 11.92 9.71
N ILE A 107 2.25 12.45 8.67
CA ILE A 107 3.64 12.86 8.70
C ILE A 107 3.76 14.25 9.33
N ARG A 108 3.92 14.28 10.66
CA ARG A 108 4.22 15.51 11.40
C ARG A 108 5.73 15.72 11.48
N LEU A 109 6.25 16.73 10.80
CA LEU A 109 7.68 17.08 10.83
C LEU A 109 8.05 17.93 12.05
N THR A 110 7.94 17.35 13.25
CA THR A 110 8.37 18.00 14.50
C THR A 110 9.48 17.18 15.19
N LYS A 111 10.24 17.79 16.11
CA LYS A 111 11.27 17.08 16.88
C LYS A 111 10.68 15.98 17.76
N GLU A 112 9.43 16.16 18.19
CA GLU A 112 8.69 15.28 19.12
C GLU A 112 7.98 14.14 18.37
N ASP A 113 7.48 14.41 17.16
CA ASP A 113 6.71 13.46 16.33
C ASP A 113 7.56 12.75 15.26
N THR A 114 8.90 12.90 15.27
CA THR A 114 9.79 12.19 14.32
C THR A 114 11.00 11.57 15.00
N THR A 115 11.23 10.28 14.71
CA THR A 115 12.48 9.57 15.00
C THR A 115 13.46 9.70 13.81
N SER A 116 14.75 9.41 14.03
CA SER A 116 15.73 9.39 12.94
C SER A 116 15.33 8.45 11.79
N SER A 117 14.73 7.29 12.10
CA SER A 117 14.25 6.34 11.09
C SER A 117 13.07 6.89 10.29
N SER A 118 12.10 7.53 10.94
CA SER A 118 10.98 8.17 10.23
C SER A 118 11.45 9.29 9.29
N ARG A 119 12.46 10.08 9.67
CA ARG A 119 13.02 11.13 8.80
C ARG A 119 13.68 10.55 7.56
N ILE A 120 14.46 9.47 7.71
CA ILE A 120 15.07 8.78 6.56
C ILE A 120 13.99 8.20 5.64
N TYR A 121 12.93 7.62 6.21
CA TYR A 121 11.80 7.10 5.45
C TYR A 121 11.11 8.21 4.62
N ILE A 122 10.81 9.35 5.25
CA ILE A 122 10.18 10.50 4.58
C ILE A 122 11.08 11.03 3.47
N ILE A 123 12.39 11.15 3.70
CA ILE A 123 13.35 11.57 2.67
C ILE A 123 13.29 10.63 1.46
N ASN A 124 13.35 9.31 1.68
CA ASN A 124 13.30 8.33 0.59
C ASN A 124 11.96 8.36 -0.15
N LEU A 125 10.84 8.49 0.58
CA LEU A 125 9.50 8.62 0.00
C LEU A 125 9.42 9.82 -0.97
N PHE A 126 9.86 11.01 -0.54
CA PHE A 126 9.81 12.21 -1.39
C PHE A 126 10.82 12.18 -2.55
N LEU A 127 11.97 11.53 -2.37
CA LEU A 127 12.92 11.30 -3.47
C LEU A 127 12.28 10.44 -4.57
N GLU A 128 11.63 9.33 -4.20
CA GLU A 128 10.96 8.44 -5.16
C GLU A 128 9.74 9.11 -5.82
N LEU A 129 8.94 9.87 -5.07
CA LEU A 129 7.86 10.67 -5.64
C LEU A 129 8.37 11.72 -6.66
N THR A 130 9.52 12.33 -6.38
CA THR A 130 10.14 13.31 -7.27
C THR A 130 10.67 12.64 -8.54
N GLU A 131 11.25 11.44 -8.43
CA GLU A 131 11.71 10.65 -9.57
C GLU A 131 10.55 10.22 -10.50
N LEU A 132 9.40 9.86 -9.93
CA LEU A 132 8.22 9.42 -10.69
C LEU A 132 7.41 10.56 -11.31
N LEU A 133 7.19 11.66 -10.57
CA LEU A 133 6.30 12.75 -10.99
C LEU A 133 7.04 13.95 -11.58
N GLY A 134 8.30 14.14 -11.20
CA GLY A 134 9.05 15.37 -11.40
C GLY A 134 8.71 16.44 -10.35
N LEU A 135 9.72 17.24 -9.98
CA LEU A 135 9.64 18.23 -8.89
C LEU A 135 8.48 19.22 -9.06
N ASN A 136 8.29 19.78 -10.26
CA ASN A 136 7.26 20.78 -10.52
C ASN A 136 5.84 20.22 -10.36
N LYS A 137 5.61 18.99 -10.86
CA LYS A 137 4.30 18.34 -10.77
C LYS A 137 3.99 17.91 -9.34
N LEU A 138 5.00 17.44 -8.61
CA LEU A 138 4.88 17.13 -7.19
C LEU A 138 4.57 18.38 -6.39
N ASN A 139 5.31 19.47 -6.58
CA ASN A 139 5.08 20.74 -5.87
C ASN A 139 3.67 21.28 -6.13
N ASN A 140 3.22 21.31 -7.38
CA ASN A 140 1.86 21.75 -7.72
C ASN A 140 0.78 20.92 -7.03
N ARG A 141 1.01 19.60 -6.86
CA ARG A 141 0.10 18.72 -6.14
C ARG A 141 0.16 18.92 -4.62
N LEU A 142 1.30 19.31 -4.07
CA LEU A 142 1.44 19.58 -2.63
C LEU A 142 0.86 20.94 -2.23
N THR A 143 0.87 21.91 -3.15
CA THR A 143 0.42 23.29 -2.91
C THR A 143 -0.95 23.60 -3.52
N ASP A 144 -1.68 22.61 -4.01
CA ASP A 144 -2.98 22.82 -4.63
C ASP A 144 -3.98 23.35 -3.57
N PRO A 145 -4.55 24.55 -3.77
CA PRO A 145 -5.42 25.20 -2.78
C PRO A 145 -6.76 24.46 -2.57
N THR A 146 -7.14 23.56 -3.48
CA THR A 146 -8.31 22.67 -3.27
C THR A 146 -8.03 21.56 -2.26
N LEU A 147 -6.79 21.43 -1.80
CA LEU A 147 -6.36 20.47 -0.78
C LEU A 147 -6.28 21.08 0.63
N THR A 148 -6.62 22.36 0.81
CA THR A 148 -6.50 23.08 2.09
C THR A 148 -7.72 23.01 3.02
N ASP A 149 -8.78 22.29 2.66
CA ASP A 149 -9.99 22.10 3.47
C ASP A 149 -10.12 20.67 4.03
#